data_AF-A0A3A2ZHY3-F1
#
_entry.id   AF-A0A3A2ZHY3-F1
#
_cell.length_a   1.000
_cell.length_b   1.000
_cell.length_c   1.000
_cell.angle_alpha   90.00
_cell.angle_beta   90.00
_cell.angle_gamma   90.00
#
_symmetry.space_group_name_H-M   'P 1'
#
loop_
_entity.id
_entity.type
_entity.pdbx_description
1 polymer ?
#
loop_
_entity_poly.entity_id
_entity_poly.type
_entity_poly.pdbx_seq_one_letter_code
_entity_poly.pdbx_strand_id
1 'polypeptide(L)'
;MSHNYGAYQTEIYGKGAAMGTLPDVTTDPRLLEEQAKKSLGARSYNYVAGGAGEKATMDSNRLAFRQWKLYVLRPALLSRMMQMADIWG
;
A
#
# COMPACT_ATOMS: atom_id res chain seq x y z
N MET A 1 -6.93 -17.83 -12.03
CA MET A 1 -5.54 -17.35 -12.20
C MET A 1 -5.18 -16.49 -10.99
N SER A 2 -4.08 -16.79 -10.31
CA SER A 2 -3.58 -15.97 -9.19
C SER A 2 -2.91 -14.72 -9.76
N HIS A 3 -3.51 -13.55 -9.56
CA HIS A 3 -2.88 -12.28 -9.94
C HIS A 3 -1.72 -11.96 -8.99
N ASN A 4 -0.52 -11.79 -9.54
CA ASN A 4 0.63 -11.30 -8.78
C ASN A 4 0.58 -9.78 -8.70
N TYR A 5 -0.08 -9.24 -7.67
CA TYR A 5 -0.19 -7.80 -7.46
C TYR A 5 1.16 -7.10 -7.20
N GLY A 6 2.19 -7.84 -6.78
CA GLY A 6 3.54 -7.29 -6.58
C GLY A 6 4.24 -6.90 -7.89
N ALA A 7 3.84 -7.47 -9.03
CA ALA A 7 4.41 -7.17 -10.33
C ALA A 7 4.19 -5.71 -10.79
N TYR A 8 3.16 -5.04 -10.26
CA TYR A 8 2.88 -3.62 -10.54
C TYR A 8 4.05 -2.71 -10.15
N GLN A 9 4.83 -3.09 -9.13
CA GLN A 9 6.00 -2.32 -8.72
C GLN A 9 7.04 -2.23 -9.85
N THR A 10 7.31 -3.35 -10.52
CA THR A 10 8.26 -3.41 -11.64
C THR A 10 7.82 -2.56 -12.81
N GLU A 11 6.51 -2.52 -13.09
CA GLU A 11 5.96 -1.69 -14.15
C GLU A 11 6.16 -0.19 -13.86
N ILE A 12 5.83 0.26 -12.64
CA ILE A 12 5.98 1.66 -12.23
C ILE A 12 7.44 2.11 -12.31
N TYR A 13 8.37 1.34 -11.75
CA TYR A 13 9.79 1.68 -11.80
C TYR A 13 10.36 1.57 -13.22
N GLY A 14 9.93 0.58 -13.99
CA GLY A 14 10.36 0.41 -15.38
C GLY A 14 9.97 1.60 -16.25
N LYS A 15 8.72 2.07 -16.14
CA LYS A 15 8.25 3.29 -16.83
C LYS A 15 9.01 4.54 -16.39
N GLY A 16 9.24 4.70 -15.08
CA GLY A 16 10.02 5.82 -14.55
C GLY A 16 11.47 5.83 -15.04
N ALA A 17 12.14 4.67 -15.03
CA ALA A 17 13.55 4.57 -15.41
C ALA A 17 13.77 4.63 -16.93
N ALA A 18 12.91 4.00 -17.72
CA ALA A 18 13.08 3.92 -19.18
C ALA A 18 12.47 5.11 -19.93
N MET A 19 11.34 5.64 -19.44
CA MET A 19 10.56 6.67 -20.13
C MET A 19 10.52 8.01 -19.38
N GLY A 20 11.02 8.07 -18.14
CA GLY A 20 10.88 9.26 -17.29
C GLY A 20 9.45 9.52 -16.83
N THR A 21 8.52 8.58 -17.05
CA THR A 21 7.10 8.75 -16.74
C THR A 21 6.83 8.45 -15.28
N LEU A 22 6.33 9.45 -14.55
CA LEU A 22 5.86 9.30 -13.18
C LEU A 22 4.35 8.99 -13.16
N PRO A 23 3.85 8.24 -12.15
CA PRO A 23 2.43 8.04 -11.98
C PRO A 23 1.68 9.36 -11.75
N ASP A 24 0.53 9.52 -12.41
CA ASP A 24 -0.33 10.69 -12.22
C ASP A 24 -0.92 10.77 -10.80
N VAL A 25 -1.09 9.61 -10.16
CA VAL A 25 -1.60 9.48 -8.80
C VAL A 25 -0.47 9.08 -7.87
N THR A 26 -0.36 9.75 -6.73
CA THR A 26 0.67 9.44 -5.72
C THR A 26 0.56 7.99 -5.25
N THR A 27 1.72 7.35 -5.08
CA THR A 27 1.82 6.01 -4.48
C THR A 27 1.82 6.05 -2.95
N ASP A 28 1.87 7.25 -2.34
CA ASP A 28 1.74 7.43 -0.89
C ASP A 28 0.25 7.62 -0.50
N PRO A 29 -0.36 6.65 0.20
CA PRO A 29 -1.76 6.75 0.59
C PRO A 29 -2.06 7.92 1.52
N ARG A 30 -1.07 8.50 2.21
CA ARG A 30 -1.24 9.67 3.08
C ARG A 30 -1.43 10.97 2.30
N LEU A 31 -0.98 11.01 1.05
CA LEU A 31 -1.04 12.19 0.18
C LEU A 31 -2.23 12.15 -0.78
N LEU A 32 -2.89 11.00 -0.91
CA LEU A 32 -4.04 10.83 -1.83
C LEU A 32 -5.19 11.80 -1.52
N GLU A 33 -5.51 12.03 -0.24
CA GLU A 33 -6.59 12.94 0.14
C GLU A 33 -6.28 14.38 -0.29
N GLU A 34 -5.07 14.85 -0.03
CA GLU A 34 -4.62 16.19 -0.43
C GLU A 34 -4.51 16.33 -1.95
N GLN A 35 -4.07 15.29 -2.66
CA GLN A 35 -4.08 15.28 -4.12
C GLN A 35 -5.50 15.35 -4.67
N ALA A 36 -6.43 14.56 -4.14
CA ALA A 36 -7.83 14.56 -4.55
C ALA A 36 -8.49 15.92 -4.28
N LYS A 37 -8.16 16.57 -3.16
CA LYS A 37 -8.65 17.91 -2.82
C LYS A 37 -8.22 18.99 -3.81
N LYS A 38 -7.02 18.86 -4.38
CA LYS A 38 -6.50 19.78 -5.40
C LYS A 38 -7.09 19.52 -6.79
N SER A 39 -7.40 18.26 -7.11
CA SER A 39 -7.87 17.85 -8.44
C SER A 39 -9.39 17.87 -8.60
N LEU A 40 -10.16 17.67 -7.51
CA LEU A 40 -11.62 17.62 -7.56
C LEU A 40 -12.27 18.99 -7.25
N GLY A 41 -13.38 19.28 -7.91
CA GLY A 41 -14.23 20.40 -7.51
C GLY A 41 -14.83 20.20 -6.11
N ALA A 42 -15.07 21.31 -5.40
CA ALA A 42 -15.49 21.29 -3.98
C ALA A 42 -16.70 20.38 -3.69
N ARG A 43 -17.71 20.36 -4.57
CA ARG A 43 -18.88 19.46 -4.41
C ARG A 43 -18.50 17.99 -4.49
N SER A 44 -17.73 17.61 -5.50
CA SER A 44 -17.29 16.21 -5.69
C SER A 44 -16.36 15.77 -4.57
N TYR A 45 -15.44 16.64 -4.15
CA TYR A 45 -14.57 16.36 -3.00
C TYR A 45 -15.39 16.16 -1.72
N ASN A 46 -16.30 17.07 -1.40
CA ASN A 46 -17.12 16.97 -0.18
C ASN A 46 -18.03 15.74 -0.18
N TYR A 47 -18.50 15.30 -1.35
CA TYR A 47 -19.28 14.06 -1.46
C TYR A 47 -18.44 12.82 -1.18
N VAL A 48 -17.22 12.74 -1.72
CA VAL A 48 -16.31 11.59 -1.56
C VAL A 48 -15.63 11.58 -0.18
N ALA A 49 -15.21 12.74 0.31
CA ALA A 49 -14.53 12.90 1.59
C ALA A 49 -15.50 12.98 2.77
N GLY A 50 -16.79 13.18 2.51
CA GLY A 50 -17.85 13.22 3.52
C GLY A 50 -18.17 11.83 4.04
N GLY A 51 -17.67 11.49 5.22
CA GLY A 51 -18.27 10.44 6.04
C GLY A 51 -19.57 10.94 6.69
N ALA A 52 -20.46 10.03 7.09
CA ALA A 52 -21.60 10.42 7.91
C ALA A 52 -21.11 11.04 9.25
N GLY A 53 -21.51 12.27 9.56
CA GLY A 53 -21.14 12.96 10.80
C GLY A 53 -19.70 13.50 10.84
N GLU A 54 -19.11 13.58 12.04
CA GLU A 54 -17.80 14.20 12.35
C GLU A 54 -16.58 13.43 11.80
N LYS A 55 -16.78 12.38 11.00
CA LYS A 55 -15.73 11.45 10.52
C LYS A 55 -15.01 10.65 11.62
N ALA A 56 -15.45 10.74 12.88
CA ALA A 56 -14.87 9.99 14.01
C ALA A 56 -14.78 8.47 13.74
N THR A 57 -15.80 7.89 13.10
CA THR A 57 -15.82 6.46 12.73
C THR A 57 -14.76 6.10 11.69
N MET A 58 -14.43 7.01 10.77
CA MET A 58 -13.36 6.77 9.77
C MET A 58 -11.99 6.73 10.44
N ASP A 59 -11.75 7.58 11.44
CA ASP A 59 -10.51 7.56 12.21
C ASP A 59 -10.42 6.33 13.10
N SER A 60 -11.51 5.91 13.74
CA SER A 60 -11.57 4.65 14.49
C SER A 60 -11.24 3.44 13.60
N ASN A 61 -11.71 3.39 12.35
CA ASN A 61 -11.36 2.31 11.41
C ASN A 61 -9.86 2.28 11.10
N ARG A 62 -9.25 3.44 10.84
CA ARG A 62 -7.80 3.54 10.62
C ARG A 62 -7.01 3.12 11.86
N LEU A 63 -7.46 3.49 13.05
CA LEU A 63 -6.83 3.12 14.31
C LEU A 63 -6.92 1.62 14.57
N ALA A 64 -8.05 0.99 14.27
CA ALA A 64 -8.22 -0.46 14.41
C ALA A 64 -7.13 -1.22 13.63
N PHE A 65 -6.87 -0.87 12.36
CA PHE A 65 -5.79 -1.53 11.59
C PHE A 65 -4.38 -1.28 12.14
N ARG A 66 -4.14 -0.15 12.83
CA ARG A 66 -2.82 0.12 13.46
C ARG A 66 -2.60 -0.68 14.75
N GLN A 67 -3.68 -1.13 15.40
CA GLN A 67 -3.60 -1.92 16.62
C GLN A 67 -3.22 -3.37 16.34
N TRP A 68 -3.55 -3.89 15.15
CA TRP A 68 -3.19 -5.23 14.73
C TRP A 68 -1.84 -5.25 14.03
N LYS A 69 -0.90 -6.03 14.58
CA LYS A 69 0.40 -6.29 13.95
C LYS A 69 0.37 -7.66 13.31
N LEU A 70 0.82 -7.75 12.06
CA LEU A 70 1.12 -9.04 11.46
C LEU A 70 2.28 -9.65 12.23
N TYR A 71 2.00 -10.73 12.95
CA TYR A 71 3.04 -11.54 13.55
C TYR A 71 3.64 -12.41 12.46
N VAL A 72 4.75 -11.96 11.87
CA VAL A 72 5.59 -12.84 11.06
C VAL A 72 6.27 -13.79 12.03
N LEU A 73 5.64 -14.93 12.33
CA LEU A 73 6.41 -16.14 12.63
C LEU A 73 7.46 -16.21 11.53
N ARG A 74 8.75 -16.34 11.81
CA ARG A 74 9.78 -16.60 10.79
C ARG A 74 9.60 -18.03 10.25
N PRO A 75 8.94 -18.35 9.11
CA PRO A 75 8.76 -19.74 8.72
C PRO A 75 9.32 -19.99 7.31
N ALA A 76 10.24 -19.15 6.85
CA ALA A 76 10.84 -19.24 5.52
C ALA A 76 12.36 -19.02 5.55
N LEU A 77 12.86 -18.15 6.44
CA LEU A 77 14.30 -17.91 6.60
C LEU A 77 15.01 -19.07 7.30
N LEU A 78 14.40 -19.69 8.33
CA LEU A 78 15.04 -20.78 9.06
C LEU A 78 15.11 -22.08 8.25
N SER A 79 14.04 -22.44 7.54
CA SER A 79 13.99 -23.70 6.79
C SER A 79 15.03 -23.77 5.66
N ARG A 80 15.33 -22.64 5.01
CA ARG A 80 16.33 -22.57 3.94
C ARG A 80 17.78 -22.51 4.44
N MET A 81 18.00 -21.98 5.64
CA MET A 81 19.32 -21.98 6.28
C MET A 81 19.67 -23.36 6.87
N MET A 82 18.68 -24.08 7.41
CA MET A 82 18.89 -25.44 7.95
C MET A 82 19.19 -26.45 6.82
N GLN A 83 18.47 -26.34 5.71
CA GLN A 83 18.68 -27.21 4.54
C GLN A 83 20.01 -26.97 3.80
N MET A 84 20.66 -25.82 4.02
CA MET A 84 22.01 -25.52 3.49
C MET A 84 23.12 -26.02 4.43
N ALA A 85 22.86 -26.16 5.72
CA ALA A 85 23.82 -26.70 6.69
C ALA A 85 23.98 -28.22 6.54
N ASP A 86 22.90 -28.94 6.17
CA ASP A 86 22.93 -30.39 5.92
C ASP A 86 23.67 -30.80 4.62
N ILE A 87 23.93 -29.85 3.71
CA ILE A 87 24.64 -30.11 2.44
C ILE A 87 26.17 -30.01 2.59
N TRP A 88 26.65 -29.46 3.71
CA TRP A 88 28.08 -29.32 4.03
C TRP A 88 28.50 -30.08 5.31
N GLY A 89 27.74 -31.11 5.69
CA GLY A 89 28.05 -32.04 6.78
C GLY A 89 28.48 -33.40 6.26
#